data_AF-A0A960VA52-F1
#
_entry.id   AF-A0A960VA52-F1
#
_cell.length_a   1.000
_cell.length_b   1.000
_cell.length_c   1.000
_cell.angle_alpha   90.00
_cell.angle_beta   90.00
_cell.angle_gamma   90.00
#
_symmetry.space_group_name_H-M   'P 1'
#
loop_
_entity.id
_entity.type
_entity.pdbx_description
1 polymer ?
#
loop_
_entity_poly.entity_id
_entity_poly.type
_entity_poly.pdbx_seq_one_letter_code
_entity_poly.pdbx_strand_id
1 'polypeptide(L)'
;KISKPKNYSKKFILSLKKALKKKEIKSSNLQPNVIIVLAESFWDPQQFPGLILRKDPIPFFHSMQRENGGVLFIPAYGGGTVLSEFEILTGLSTQFIFGFPYITSIYKNTPSIAWQFKNKGYSTKYIHGYTGWFYDRKRVIPLLGFKKLLEEKDIKSHFEGIEISDDRYIKDEYFFKMIKNELEEEKPIFIFASNYGTHGPFLKEGVKENYLNNNNLSKEQLEKLNSNFSLLNTFDHQIQKLISYIQDTNKPTLIFVFGDHVPNENYLKLSLKDYSKNEEEVFKTPWFIWANFPVEINNKTKSLNYFSIDILRNSFGNDYNHLELIDEIKKDLPVFSYFKLDNNYKDILSENPKQFEDLKNRYESIQYDILHGEQYLLK
;
A
#
# COMPACT_ATOMS: atom_id res chain seq x y z
N LYS A 1 14.96 5.05 -17.45
CA LYS A 1 14.02 5.24 -18.58
C LYS A 1 13.52 3.86 -19.00
N ILE A 2 12.20 3.62 -19.00
CA ILE A 2 11.62 2.32 -19.40
C ILE A 2 11.76 2.17 -20.92
N SER A 3 12.21 1.01 -21.39
CA SER A 3 12.30 0.70 -22.82
C SER A 3 10.92 0.62 -23.44
N LYS A 4 10.76 1.13 -24.67
CA LYS A 4 9.51 1.00 -25.43
C LYS A 4 9.25 -0.48 -25.73
N PRO A 5 8.10 -1.06 -25.31
CA PRO A 5 7.78 -2.45 -25.60
C PRO A 5 7.71 -2.72 -27.11
N LYS A 6 8.11 -3.93 -27.53
CA LYS A 6 8.27 -4.29 -28.95
C LYS A 6 7.00 -4.07 -29.77
N ASN A 7 5.84 -4.35 -29.19
CA ASN A 7 4.55 -4.26 -29.87
C ASN A 7 3.76 -2.97 -29.56
N TYR A 8 4.34 -2.03 -28.79
CA TYR A 8 3.63 -0.82 -28.40
C TYR A 8 3.39 0.11 -29.60
N SER A 9 2.11 0.33 -29.89
CA SER A 9 1.61 1.26 -30.91
C SER A 9 0.20 1.74 -30.55
N LYS A 10 -0.22 2.87 -31.13
CA LYS A 10 -1.62 3.35 -31.00
C LYS A 10 -2.63 2.27 -31.36
N LYS A 11 -2.41 1.56 -32.48
CA LYS A 11 -3.28 0.48 -32.94
C LYS A 11 -3.38 -0.64 -31.91
N PHE A 12 -2.25 -1.02 -31.31
CA PHE A 12 -2.22 -2.07 -30.28
C PHE A 12 -3.00 -1.66 -29.03
N ILE A 13 -2.74 -0.48 -28.46
CA ILE A 13 -3.46 0.00 -27.26
C ILE A 13 -4.97 0.11 -27.52
N LEU A 14 -5.37 0.67 -28.66
CA LEU A 14 -6.79 0.77 -29.02
C LEU A 14 -7.44 -0.60 -29.24
N SER A 15 -6.69 -1.60 -29.69
CA SER A 15 -7.20 -2.98 -29.82
C SER A 15 -7.51 -3.60 -28.47
N LEU A 16 -6.67 -3.36 -27.45
CA LEU A 16 -6.90 -3.79 -26.07
C LEU A 16 -8.16 -3.11 -25.50
N LYS A 17 -8.27 -1.78 -25.65
CA LYS A 17 -9.44 -1.01 -25.21
C LYS A 17 -10.74 -1.50 -25.88
N LYS A 18 -10.70 -1.87 -27.15
CA LYS A 18 -11.87 -2.41 -27.88
C LYS A 18 -12.31 -3.77 -27.35
N ALA A 19 -11.39 -4.61 -26.90
CA ALA A 19 -11.72 -5.93 -26.33
C ALA A 19 -12.54 -5.81 -25.03
N LEU A 20 -12.32 -4.76 -24.23
CA LEU A 20 -13.04 -4.53 -22.97
C LEU A 20 -14.48 -4.06 -23.13
N LYS A 21 -14.77 -3.23 -24.14
CA LYS A 21 -16.10 -2.60 -24.35
C LYS A 21 -17.27 -3.58 -24.54
N LYS A 22 -17.02 -4.89 -24.52
CA LYS A 22 -18.02 -5.96 -24.64
C LYS A 22 -18.56 -6.47 -23.29
N LYS A 23 -18.14 -5.91 -22.15
CA LYS A 23 -18.57 -6.36 -20.82
C LYS A 23 -19.69 -5.50 -20.25
N GLU A 24 -20.62 -6.15 -19.56
CA GLU A 24 -21.67 -5.49 -18.80
C GLU A 24 -21.07 -4.79 -17.58
N ILE A 25 -21.37 -3.51 -17.40
CA ILE A 25 -20.94 -2.73 -16.24
C ILE A 25 -21.98 -2.94 -15.13
N LYS A 26 -21.57 -3.60 -14.05
CA LYS A 26 -22.29 -3.70 -12.80
C LYS A 26 -21.82 -2.58 -11.89
N SER A 27 -22.67 -1.58 -11.67
CA SER A 27 -22.40 -0.48 -10.75
C SER A 27 -22.98 -0.77 -9.36
N SER A 28 -22.29 -0.29 -8.32
CA SER A 28 -22.82 -0.21 -6.96
C SER A 28 -23.10 1.25 -6.59
N ASN A 29 -24.22 1.49 -5.92
CA ASN A 29 -24.60 2.81 -5.40
C ASN A 29 -24.16 3.04 -3.94
N LEU A 30 -23.38 2.12 -3.35
CA LEU A 30 -23.00 2.18 -1.93
C LEU A 30 -22.26 3.47 -1.55
N GLN A 31 -21.41 3.97 -2.45
CA GLN A 31 -20.55 5.14 -2.25
C GLN A 31 -19.87 5.20 -0.87
N PRO A 32 -19.13 4.15 -0.46
CA PRO A 32 -18.50 4.14 0.86
C PRO A 32 -17.36 5.16 0.92
N ASN A 33 -17.08 5.69 2.12
CA ASN A 33 -15.76 6.24 2.42
C ASN A 33 -14.70 5.17 2.24
N VAL A 34 -13.52 5.55 1.75
CA VAL A 34 -12.42 4.61 1.52
C VAL A 34 -11.15 5.19 2.10
N ILE A 35 -10.51 4.41 2.98
CA ILE A 35 -9.28 4.78 3.65
C ILE A 35 -8.24 3.71 3.33
N ILE A 36 -7.13 4.10 2.71
CA ILE A 36 -5.97 3.24 2.58
C ILE A 36 -4.92 3.74 3.57
N VAL A 37 -4.51 2.91 4.50
CA VAL A 37 -3.46 3.20 5.48
C VAL A 37 -2.23 2.38 5.14
N LEU A 38 -1.20 3.07 4.66
CA LEU A 38 0.14 2.50 4.54
C LEU A 38 0.83 2.65 5.90
N ALA A 39 1.18 1.52 6.50
CA ALA A 39 1.89 1.43 7.77
C ALA A 39 3.42 1.32 7.50
N GLU A 40 4.15 2.37 7.84
CA GLU A 40 5.59 2.50 7.54
C GLU A 40 6.42 1.44 8.26
N SER A 41 7.30 0.71 7.57
CA SER A 41 8.14 -0.31 8.18
C SER A 41 7.35 -1.33 9.05
N PHE A 42 6.06 -1.55 8.75
CA PHE A 42 5.18 -2.43 9.54
C PHE A 42 5.30 -3.88 9.06
N TRP A 43 5.61 -4.77 9.98
CA TRP A 43 5.91 -6.18 9.71
C TRP A 43 5.34 -7.05 10.81
N ASP A 44 5.20 -8.35 10.55
CA ASP A 44 4.76 -9.34 11.55
C ASP A 44 5.97 -10.05 12.15
N PRO A 45 6.33 -9.77 13.43
CA PRO A 45 7.47 -10.41 14.07
C PRO A 45 7.29 -11.92 14.33
N GLN A 46 6.06 -12.45 14.29
CA GLN A 46 5.79 -13.88 14.44
C GLN A 46 6.23 -14.69 13.22
N GLN A 47 6.33 -14.06 12.04
CA GLN A 47 6.81 -14.73 10.82
C GLN A 47 8.32 -14.94 10.80
N PHE A 48 9.07 -14.40 11.78
CA PHE A 48 10.54 -14.43 11.80
C PHE A 48 11.04 -15.49 12.78
N PRO A 49 11.51 -16.68 12.31
CA PRO A 49 11.83 -17.82 13.16
C PRO A 49 12.92 -17.56 14.21
N GLY A 50 13.74 -16.54 14.00
CA GLY A 50 14.79 -16.12 14.93
C GLY A 50 14.29 -15.47 16.21
N LEU A 51 13.02 -15.10 16.29
CA LEU A 51 12.45 -14.31 17.39
C LEU A 51 11.56 -15.19 18.28
N ILE A 52 11.80 -15.09 19.60
CA ILE A 52 11.04 -15.77 20.65
C ILE A 52 10.28 -14.68 21.39
N LEU A 53 9.02 -14.49 21.01
CA LEU A 53 8.16 -13.46 21.57
C LEU A 53 7.54 -13.91 22.90
N ARG A 54 7.53 -13.02 23.89
CA ARG A 54 6.76 -13.16 25.15
C ARG A 54 5.33 -12.67 24.98
N LYS A 55 5.14 -11.69 24.12
CA LYS A 55 3.87 -11.01 23.86
C LYS A 55 3.79 -10.66 22.39
N ASP A 56 2.59 -10.78 21.83
CA ASP A 56 2.29 -10.31 20.49
C ASP A 56 2.31 -8.77 20.45
N PRO A 57 3.14 -8.13 19.61
CA PRO A 57 3.17 -6.68 19.52
C PRO A 57 2.01 -6.09 18.71
N ILE A 58 1.34 -6.88 17.86
CA ILE A 58 0.28 -6.41 16.94
C ILE A 58 -1.02 -7.26 17.04
N PRO A 59 -1.55 -7.49 18.24
CA PRO A 59 -2.64 -8.44 18.46
C PRO A 59 -3.95 -8.07 17.74
N PHE A 60 -4.27 -6.78 17.62
CA PHE A 60 -5.47 -6.35 16.91
C PHE A 60 -5.32 -6.52 15.39
N PHE A 61 -4.14 -6.22 14.83
CA PHE A 61 -3.84 -6.49 13.43
C PHE A 61 -4.02 -7.96 13.12
N HIS A 62 -3.49 -8.86 13.95
CA HIS A 62 -3.66 -10.30 13.77
C HIS A 62 -5.12 -10.74 13.86
N SER A 63 -5.96 -10.12 14.69
CA SER A 63 -7.39 -10.46 14.71
C SER A 63 -8.07 -10.07 13.40
N MET A 64 -7.83 -8.86 12.91
CA MET A 64 -8.37 -8.38 11.63
C MET A 64 -7.84 -9.18 10.43
N GLN A 65 -6.56 -9.53 10.46
CA GLN A 65 -5.92 -10.31 9.40
C GLN A 65 -6.51 -11.72 9.29
N ARG A 66 -6.85 -12.36 10.40
CA ARG A 66 -7.52 -13.68 10.39
C ARG A 66 -8.89 -13.62 9.73
N GLU A 67 -9.64 -12.55 9.94
CA GLU A 67 -10.94 -12.34 9.29
C GLU A 67 -10.74 -12.06 7.79
N ASN A 68 -10.17 -10.92 7.45
CA ASN A 68 -10.14 -10.38 6.09
C ASN A 68 -8.76 -9.82 5.71
N GLY A 69 -7.70 -10.60 5.97
CA GLY A 69 -6.34 -10.23 5.58
C GLY A 69 -5.48 -11.38 5.12
N GLY A 70 -4.18 -11.11 5.01
CA GLY A 70 -3.18 -12.05 4.56
C GLY A 70 -1.80 -11.42 4.52
N VAL A 71 -0.97 -11.90 3.59
CA VAL A 71 0.40 -11.42 3.38
C VAL A 71 0.52 -10.87 1.97
N LEU A 72 1.14 -9.70 1.82
CA LEU A 72 1.46 -9.06 0.54
C LEU A 72 2.90 -9.29 0.18
N PHE A 73 3.15 -9.47 -1.11
CA PHE A 73 4.48 -9.24 -1.67
C PHE A 73 4.62 -7.75 -1.96
N ILE A 74 5.63 -7.13 -1.34
CA ILE A 74 5.92 -5.71 -1.49
C ILE A 74 7.21 -5.49 -2.30
N PRO A 75 7.32 -4.36 -3.02
CA PRO A 75 8.45 -4.10 -3.93
C PRO A 75 9.71 -3.56 -3.23
N ALA A 76 9.76 -3.53 -1.90
CA ALA A 76 10.72 -2.76 -1.12
C ALA A 76 11.33 -3.56 0.05
N TYR A 77 12.52 -3.19 0.52
CA TYR A 77 13.09 -3.73 1.76
C TYR A 77 13.90 -2.64 2.44
N GLY A 78 13.58 -2.34 3.71
CA GLY A 78 14.29 -1.37 4.52
C GLY A 78 14.21 0.09 4.04
N GLY A 79 13.31 0.39 3.10
CA GLY A 79 13.10 1.73 2.55
C GLY A 79 12.46 1.69 1.15
N GLY A 80 12.00 2.85 0.69
CA GLY A 80 11.40 2.99 -0.64
C GLY A 80 9.87 2.94 -0.64
N THR A 81 9.22 3.40 0.42
CA THR A 81 7.76 3.53 0.58
C THR A 81 7.00 3.92 -0.69
N VAL A 82 7.53 4.86 -1.47
CA VAL A 82 6.92 5.33 -2.73
C VAL A 82 6.83 4.27 -3.83
N LEU A 83 7.55 3.15 -3.73
CA LEU A 83 7.35 1.97 -4.57
C LEU A 83 5.99 1.34 -4.27
N SER A 84 5.70 1.08 -2.99
CA SER A 84 4.43 0.53 -2.54
C SER A 84 3.27 1.49 -2.80
N GLU A 85 3.45 2.79 -2.53
CA GLU A 85 2.45 3.82 -2.88
C GLU A 85 2.13 3.83 -4.37
N PHE A 86 3.17 3.76 -5.22
CA PHE A 86 2.98 3.76 -6.66
C PHE A 86 2.12 2.58 -7.12
N GLU A 87 2.39 1.36 -6.62
CA GLU A 87 1.65 0.17 -7.01
C GLU A 87 0.18 0.25 -6.60
N ILE A 88 -0.11 0.54 -5.33
CA ILE A 88 -1.49 0.62 -4.84
C ILE A 88 -2.27 1.79 -5.44
N LEU A 89 -1.62 2.91 -5.73
CA LEU A 89 -2.33 4.09 -6.27
C LEU A 89 -2.61 3.96 -7.76
N THR A 90 -1.70 3.37 -8.54
CA THR A 90 -1.81 3.34 -10.01
C THR A 90 -2.28 2.01 -10.57
N GLY A 91 -2.17 0.93 -9.80
CA GLY A 91 -2.34 -0.43 -10.28
C GLY A 91 -1.25 -0.89 -11.26
N LEU A 92 -0.20 -0.09 -11.45
CA LEU A 92 0.97 -0.42 -12.26
C LEU A 92 2.04 -1.12 -11.41
N SER A 93 3.02 -1.77 -12.06
CA SER A 93 4.05 -2.54 -11.36
C SER A 93 5.38 -1.81 -11.37
N THR A 94 6.07 -1.82 -10.23
CA THR A 94 7.43 -1.29 -10.13
C THR A 94 8.47 -2.19 -10.79
N GLN A 95 8.11 -3.42 -11.19
CA GLN A 95 9.02 -4.37 -11.86
C GLN A 95 9.69 -3.82 -13.12
N PHE A 96 9.05 -2.88 -13.81
CA PHE A 96 9.59 -2.26 -15.04
C PHE A 96 10.25 -0.90 -14.81
N ILE A 97 10.28 -0.43 -13.57
CA ILE A 97 10.73 0.92 -13.23
C ILE A 97 12.09 0.83 -12.55
N PHE A 98 13.03 1.62 -13.05
CA PHE A 98 14.30 1.84 -12.36
C PHE A 98 14.19 3.06 -11.43
N GLY A 99 14.62 2.90 -10.19
CA GLY A 99 14.58 3.94 -9.16
C GLY A 99 13.18 4.20 -8.61
N PHE A 100 12.96 5.39 -8.04
CA PHE A 100 11.67 5.75 -7.42
C PHE A 100 10.69 6.32 -8.46
N PRO A 101 9.50 5.70 -8.68
CA PRO A 101 8.54 6.09 -9.71
C PRO A 101 8.11 7.55 -9.66
N TYR A 102 8.00 8.11 -8.46
CA TYR A 102 7.64 9.52 -8.26
C TYR A 102 8.67 10.45 -8.91
N ILE A 103 9.96 10.09 -8.80
CA ILE A 103 11.07 10.88 -9.35
C ILE A 103 11.27 10.57 -10.84
N THR A 104 11.10 9.32 -11.28
CA THR A 104 11.55 8.86 -12.60
C THR A 104 10.45 8.69 -13.65
N SER A 105 9.18 8.61 -13.25
CA SER A 105 8.10 8.12 -14.12
C SER A 105 6.83 8.99 -14.13
N ILE A 106 6.45 9.62 -13.02
CA ILE A 106 5.23 10.45 -12.97
C ILE A 106 5.57 11.91 -13.24
N TYR A 107 5.31 12.40 -14.46
CA TYR A 107 5.53 13.81 -14.85
C TYR A 107 4.30 14.50 -15.45
N LYS A 108 3.19 13.78 -15.56
CA LYS A 108 1.91 14.24 -16.10
C LYS A 108 0.78 13.58 -15.33
N ASN A 109 -0.45 14.06 -15.56
CA ASN A 109 -1.64 13.44 -14.99
C ASN A 109 -1.62 11.94 -15.30
N THR A 110 -1.51 11.15 -14.25
CA THR A 110 -1.35 9.70 -14.33
C THR A 110 -2.58 9.07 -13.71
N PRO A 111 -3.31 8.22 -14.46
CA PRO A 111 -4.44 7.46 -13.94
C PRO A 111 -4.10 6.76 -12.63
N SER A 112 -5.04 6.82 -11.70
CA SER A 112 -4.89 6.28 -10.36
C SER A 112 -6.27 5.99 -9.76
N ILE A 113 -6.28 5.26 -8.65
CA ILE A 113 -7.47 5.07 -7.82
C ILE A 113 -8.05 6.41 -7.32
N ALA A 114 -7.19 7.38 -6.97
CA ALA A 114 -7.65 8.71 -6.57
C ALA A 114 -8.38 9.44 -7.70
N TRP A 115 -7.90 9.36 -8.95
CA TRP A 115 -8.64 9.90 -10.10
C TRP A 115 -10.00 9.20 -10.29
N GLN A 116 -10.10 7.88 -10.06
CA GLN A 116 -11.38 7.18 -10.14
C GLN A 116 -12.38 7.71 -9.11
N PHE A 117 -11.96 7.82 -7.84
CA PHE A 117 -12.80 8.39 -6.78
C PHE A 117 -13.18 9.85 -7.05
N LYS A 118 -12.21 10.69 -7.45
CA LYS A 118 -12.45 12.10 -7.77
C LYS A 118 -13.48 12.27 -8.89
N ASN A 119 -13.37 11.46 -9.95
CA ASN A 119 -14.33 11.50 -11.07
C ASN A 119 -15.74 11.04 -10.67
N LYS A 120 -15.86 10.26 -9.59
CA LYS A 120 -17.13 9.85 -8.97
C LYS A 120 -17.62 10.82 -7.88
N GLY A 121 -17.03 12.02 -7.80
CA GLY A 121 -17.49 13.10 -6.92
C GLY A 121 -16.92 13.08 -5.50
N TYR A 122 -15.95 12.20 -5.22
CA TYR A 122 -15.35 12.09 -3.89
C TYR A 122 -14.41 13.25 -3.58
N SER A 123 -14.31 13.59 -2.30
CA SER A 123 -13.19 14.34 -1.77
C SER A 123 -11.96 13.41 -1.71
N THR A 124 -10.85 13.77 -2.37
CA THR A 124 -9.65 12.93 -2.41
C THR A 124 -8.51 13.59 -1.64
N LYS A 125 -8.01 12.94 -0.60
CA LYS A 125 -6.97 13.49 0.29
C LYS A 125 -5.82 12.51 0.47
N TYR A 126 -4.61 13.05 0.45
CA TYR A 126 -3.41 12.33 0.81
C TYR A 126 -2.92 12.89 2.14
N ILE A 127 -2.71 12.04 3.14
CA ILE A 127 -2.21 12.41 4.47
C ILE A 127 -0.84 11.77 4.65
N HIS A 128 0.17 12.55 5.05
CA HIS A 128 1.51 12.05 5.32
C HIS A 128 1.98 12.48 6.71
N GLY A 129 2.51 11.52 7.47
CA GLY A 129 3.11 11.78 8.79
C GLY A 129 4.41 12.60 8.74
N TYR A 130 4.96 12.85 7.54
CA TYR A 130 6.19 13.60 7.34
C TYR A 130 6.03 14.68 6.26
N THR A 131 7.10 15.43 6.01
CA THR A 131 7.13 16.49 5.02
C THR A 131 6.93 15.98 3.57
N GLY A 132 6.06 16.63 2.81
CA GLY A 132 5.70 16.25 1.45
C GLY A 132 6.73 16.61 0.37
N TRP A 133 7.82 17.31 0.70
CA TRP A 133 8.94 17.42 -0.26
C TRP A 133 9.70 16.09 -0.38
N PHE A 134 9.63 15.25 0.66
CA PHE A 134 10.30 13.94 0.66
C PHE A 134 9.69 13.03 -0.41
N TYR A 135 10.57 12.44 -1.23
CA TYR A 135 10.22 11.73 -2.47
C TYR A 135 9.39 12.52 -3.50
N ASP A 136 9.44 13.86 -3.46
CA ASP A 136 8.77 14.73 -4.44
C ASP A 136 7.23 14.61 -4.46
N ARG A 137 6.64 14.26 -3.31
CA ARG A 137 5.18 14.12 -3.15
C ARG A 137 4.42 15.41 -3.49
N LYS A 138 4.97 16.58 -3.16
CA LYS A 138 4.36 17.88 -3.49
C LYS A 138 4.04 18.04 -4.98
N ARG A 139 4.92 17.53 -5.86
CA ARG A 139 4.67 17.55 -7.30
C ARG A 139 3.78 16.39 -7.74
N VAL A 140 4.00 15.19 -7.21
CA VAL A 140 3.39 13.96 -7.72
C VAL A 140 1.94 13.74 -7.26
N ILE A 141 1.63 14.06 -6.01
CA ILE A 141 0.30 13.79 -5.41
C ILE A 141 -0.85 14.46 -6.19
N PRO A 142 -0.73 15.74 -6.63
CA PRO A 142 -1.73 16.34 -7.51
C PRO A 142 -1.88 15.64 -8.88
N LEU A 143 -0.77 15.16 -9.47
CA LEU A 143 -0.78 14.45 -10.76
C LEU A 143 -1.46 13.08 -10.67
N LEU A 144 -1.45 12.49 -9.48
CA LEU A 144 -2.22 11.29 -9.13
C LEU A 144 -3.67 11.60 -8.77
N GLY A 145 -4.13 12.84 -8.86
CA GLY A 145 -5.56 13.18 -8.76
C GLY A 145 -6.03 13.55 -7.36
N PHE A 146 -5.16 13.56 -6.35
CA PHE A 146 -5.52 14.05 -5.03
C PHE A 146 -5.77 15.56 -5.04
N LYS A 147 -6.80 15.97 -4.32
CA LYS A 147 -7.21 17.38 -4.20
C LYS A 147 -6.41 18.11 -3.12
N LYS A 148 -6.02 17.39 -2.06
CA LYS A 148 -5.29 17.94 -0.92
C LYS A 148 -4.18 16.98 -0.50
N LEU A 149 -2.99 17.54 -0.26
CA LEU A 149 -1.90 16.90 0.47
C LEU A 149 -1.86 17.54 1.85
N LEU A 150 -2.09 16.75 2.88
CA LEU A 150 -1.95 17.10 4.29
C LEU A 150 -0.63 16.50 4.79
N GLU A 151 0.35 17.35 5.05
CA GLU A 151 1.67 16.93 5.53
C GLU A 151 1.83 17.22 7.03
N GLU A 152 2.97 16.81 7.59
CA GLU A 152 3.31 17.02 9.00
C GLU A 152 2.95 18.41 9.54
N LYS A 153 3.27 19.48 8.80
CA LYS A 153 3.00 20.85 9.24
C LYS A 153 1.50 21.15 9.39
N ASP A 154 0.68 20.54 8.54
CA ASP A 154 -0.76 20.76 8.52
C ASP A 154 -1.38 20.05 9.73
N ILE A 155 -0.92 18.83 10.04
CA ILE A 155 -1.27 18.12 11.27
C ILE A 155 -0.85 18.94 12.49
N LYS A 156 0.38 19.48 12.49
CA LYS A 156 0.91 20.34 13.55
C LYS A 156 0.09 21.60 13.80
N SER A 157 -0.34 22.26 12.72
CA SER A 157 -1.16 23.47 12.84
C SER A 157 -2.60 23.20 13.27
N HIS A 158 -3.09 21.97 13.09
CA HIS A 158 -4.49 21.65 13.29
C HIS A 158 -4.83 21.27 14.74
N PHE A 159 -3.93 20.59 15.45
CA PHE A 159 -4.14 20.24 16.85
C PHE A 159 -3.23 21.05 17.78
N GLU A 160 -3.80 21.65 18.82
CA GLU A 160 -3.05 22.32 19.87
C GLU A 160 -2.26 21.33 20.74
N GLY A 161 -1.16 21.79 21.32
CA GLY A 161 -0.40 21.01 22.31
C GLY A 161 0.22 19.73 21.75
N ILE A 162 0.56 19.68 20.46
CA ILE A 162 1.22 18.51 19.87
C ILE A 162 2.60 18.33 20.51
N GLU A 163 2.71 17.28 21.30
CA GLU A 163 3.99 16.71 21.66
C GLU A 163 4.58 16.07 20.40
N ILE A 164 5.57 16.73 19.82
CA ILE A 164 6.53 16.03 18.96
C ILE A 164 7.13 14.95 19.84
N SER A 165 7.12 13.69 19.39
CA SER A 165 7.84 12.67 20.13
C SER A 165 9.32 13.07 20.20
N ASP A 166 10.04 12.69 21.27
CA ASP A 166 11.46 13.09 21.45
C ASP A 166 12.34 12.72 20.23
N ASP A 167 11.84 11.81 19.41
CA ASP A 167 12.21 11.41 18.07
C ASP A 167 11.43 12.16 16.96
N ARG A 168 11.56 13.49 16.85
CA ARG A 168 11.42 14.34 15.64
C ARG A 168 10.17 14.25 14.74
N TYR A 169 9.21 13.36 14.97
CA TYR A 169 8.11 13.04 14.05
C TYR A 169 6.73 13.24 14.70
N ILE A 170 5.68 13.20 13.89
CA ILE A 170 4.30 13.24 14.38
C ILE A 170 3.95 11.90 15.01
N LYS A 171 3.48 11.92 16.27
CA LYS A 171 2.93 10.73 16.93
C LYS A 171 1.74 10.19 16.15
N ASP A 172 1.63 8.87 16.06
CA ASP A 172 0.52 8.18 15.39
C ASP A 172 -0.85 8.67 15.87
N GLU A 173 -0.98 9.02 17.15
CA GLU A 173 -2.21 9.60 17.69
C GLU A 173 -2.72 10.78 16.86
N TYR A 174 -1.87 11.77 16.55
CA TYR A 174 -2.27 12.95 15.78
C TYR A 174 -2.46 12.64 14.30
N PHE A 175 -1.69 11.69 13.76
CA PHE A 175 -1.88 11.20 12.39
C PHE A 175 -3.26 10.57 12.21
N PHE A 176 -3.66 9.66 13.12
CA PHE A 176 -4.98 9.04 13.10
C PHE A 176 -6.11 10.00 13.48
N LYS A 177 -5.87 10.97 14.38
CA LYS A 177 -6.81 12.07 14.65
C LYS A 177 -7.07 12.90 13.38
N MET A 178 -6.06 13.17 12.56
CA MET A 178 -6.25 13.86 11.29
C MET A 178 -7.11 13.03 10.33
N ILE A 179 -6.86 11.72 10.20
CA ILE A 179 -7.74 10.83 9.39
C ILE A 179 -9.19 10.94 9.88
N LYS A 180 -9.41 10.85 11.20
CA LYS A 180 -10.73 10.98 11.81
C LYS A 180 -11.40 12.33 11.48
N ASN A 181 -10.68 13.44 11.62
CA ASN A 181 -11.18 14.77 11.30
C ASN A 181 -11.64 14.86 9.83
N GLU A 182 -10.85 14.33 8.90
CA GLU A 182 -11.21 14.39 7.49
C GLU A 182 -12.43 13.52 7.13
N LEU A 183 -12.81 12.53 7.95
CA LEU A 183 -14.01 11.69 7.79
C LEU A 183 -15.32 12.38 8.19
N GLU A 184 -15.23 13.53 8.87
CA GLU A 184 -16.42 14.31 9.27
C GLU A 184 -17.05 15.05 8.08
N GLU A 185 -16.41 15.05 6.90
CA GLU A 185 -17.01 15.61 5.68
C GLU A 185 -18.34 14.94 5.31
N GLU A 186 -19.29 15.77 4.83
CA GLU A 186 -20.58 15.30 4.31
C GLU A 186 -20.43 14.48 3.03
N LYS A 187 -19.48 14.85 2.17
CA LYS A 187 -19.21 14.15 0.91
C LYS A 187 -18.43 12.86 1.17
N PRO A 188 -18.66 11.79 0.39
CA PRO A 188 -17.85 10.60 0.50
C PRO A 188 -16.39 10.92 0.19
N ILE A 189 -15.48 10.32 0.96
CA ILE A 189 -14.06 10.65 0.95
C ILE A 189 -13.19 9.44 0.59
N PHE A 190 -12.16 9.69 -0.20
CA PHE A 190 -11.05 8.77 -0.43
C PHE A 190 -9.79 9.35 0.23
N ILE A 191 -9.28 8.66 1.24
CA ILE A 191 -8.05 9.01 1.95
C ILE A 191 -6.98 7.98 1.61
N PHE A 192 -5.82 8.44 1.19
CA PHE A 192 -4.59 7.66 1.27
C PHE A 192 -3.72 8.25 2.38
N ALA A 193 -3.48 7.47 3.43
CA ALA A 193 -2.76 7.87 4.63
C ALA A 193 -1.42 7.11 4.70
N SER A 194 -0.32 7.80 4.43
CA SER A 194 1.05 7.30 4.49
C SER A 194 1.65 7.64 5.85
N ASN A 195 1.65 6.65 6.75
CA ASN A 195 2.16 6.78 8.10
C ASN A 195 3.69 7.01 8.12
N TYR A 196 4.21 7.46 9.26
CA TYR A 196 5.65 7.59 9.49
C TYR A 196 6.08 7.20 10.93
N GLY A 197 5.14 6.95 11.84
CA GLY A 197 5.43 6.82 13.28
C GLY A 197 6.20 5.55 13.65
N THR A 198 6.21 4.55 12.78
CA THR A 198 6.94 3.29 12.93
C THR A 198 8.30 3.28 12.20
N HIS A 199 8.77 4.43 11.69
CA HIS A 199 10.07 4.55 11.01
C HIS A 199 11.26 4.42 12.00
N GLY A 200 12.37 3.83 11.53
CA GLY A 200 13.63 3.76 12.30
C GLY A 200 14.27 5.14 12.57
N PRO A 201 15.26 5.25 13.49
CA PRO A 201 16.19 4.19 13.90
C PRO A 201 15.90 3.50 15.26
N PHE A 202 14.67 3.52 15.77
CA PHE A 202 14.23 2.84 17.02
C PHE A 202 15.09 3.18 18.25
N LEU A 203 14.80 4.31 18.89
CA LEU A 203 15.58 4.76 20.06
C LEU A 203 15.11 4.07 21.35
N LYS A 204 16.03 3.93 22.32
CA LYS A 204 15.80 3.22 23.58
C LYS A 204 14.70 3.86 24.45
N GLU A 205 14.53 5.17 24.35
CA GLU A 205 13.63 5.98 25.17
C GLU A 205 12.14 5.62 24.96
N GLY A 206 11.79 4.90 23.89
CA GLY A 206 10.42 4.50 23.55
C GLY A 206 9.99 3.10 24.02
N VAL A 207 10.82 2.36 24.75
CA VAL A 207 10.49 0.98 25.20
C VAL A 207 9.47 1.00 26.33
N LYS A 208 8.22 0.61 26.03
CA LYS A 208 7.13 0.54 27.02
C LYS A 208 7.04 -0.81 27.70
N GLU A 209 7.44 -1.87 27.01
CA GLU A 209 7.29 -3.25 27.46
C GLU A 209 8.44 -4.13 26.95
N ASN A 210 8.64 -5.27 27.59
CA ASN A 210 9.54 -6.31 27.10
C ASN A 210 8.76 -7.41 26.36
N TYR A 211 8.86 -7.39 25.04
CA TYR A 211 8.18 -8.30 24.12
C TYR A 211 8.99 -9.57 23.81
N LEU A 212 10.26 -9.65 24.18
CA LEU A 212 11.19 -10.71 23.73
C LEU A 212 11.72 -11.58 24.87
N ASN A 213 11.93 -12.86 24.56
CA ASN A 213 12.59 -13.86 25.42
C ASN A 213 13.82 -14.50 24.75
N ASN A 214 14.52 -13.76 23.91
CA ASN A 214 15.67 -14.28 23.18
C ASN A 214 16.97 -14.15 23.97
N ASN A 215 17.60 -15.27 24.30
CA ASN A 215 18.92 -15.28 24.97
C ASN A 215 20.10 -15.10 23.99
N ASN A 216 19.86 -15.26 22.69
CA ASN A 216 20.91 -15.20 21.65
C ASN A 216 21.09 -13.80 21.03
N LEU A 217 20.27 -12.82 21.43
CA LEU A 217 20.36 -11.45 20.93
C LEU A 217 21.23 -10.60 21.85
N SER A 218 22.00 -9.68 21.28
CA SER A 218 22.75 -8.69 22.05
C SER A 218 21.80 -7.73 22.78
N LYS A 219 22.31 -7.06 23.81
CA LYS A 219 21.53 -6.05 24.54
C LYS A 219 21.01 -4.94 23.61
N GLU A 220 21.84 -4.49 22.66
CA GLU A 220 21.45 -3.46 21.69
C GLU A 220 20.32 -3.97 20.78
N GLN A 221 20.40 -5.20 20.27
CA GLN A 221 19.35 -5.81 19.45
C GLN A 221 18.02 -5.91 20.21
N LEU A 222 18.06 -6.36 21.47
CA LEU A 222 16.88 -6.45 22.33
C LEU A 222 16.26 -5.07 22.58
N GLU A 223 17.07 -4.03 22.82
CA GLU A 223 16.59 -2.66 23.00
C GLU A 223 15.95 -2.11 21.70
N LYS A 224 16.59 -2.31 20.54
CA LYS A 224 16.07 -1.89 19.22
C LYS A 224 14.77 -2.58 18.86
N LEU A 225 14.68 -3.90 19.05
CA LEU A 225 13.47 -4.66 18.73
C LEU A 225 12.32 -4.31 19.68
N ASN A 226 12.56 -4.20 20.99
CA ASN A 226 11.50 -3.79 21.92
C ASN A 226 11.01 -2.36 21.62
N SER A 227 11.89 -1.46 21.17
CA SER A 227 11.51 -0.12 20.72
C SER A 227 10.64 -0.19 19.45
N ASN A 228 11.07 -0.94 18.43
CA ASN A 228 10.28 -1.17 17.22
C ASN A 228 8.90 -1.77 17.55
N PHE A 229 8.84 -2.80 18.39
CA PHE A 229 7.58 -3.45 18.79
C PHE A 229 6.66 -2.54 19.59
N SER A 230 7.20 -1.62 20.39
CA SER A 230 6.41 -0.59 21.07
C SER A 230 5.77 0.39 20.08
N LEU A 231 6.45 0.71 18.97
CA LEU A 231 5.89 1.52 17.89
C LEU A 231 4.82 0.76 17.10
N LEU A 232 5.09 -0.51 16.73
CA LEU A 232 4.10 -1.37 16.06
C LEU A 232 2.82 -1.49 16.91
N ASN A 233 2.97 -1.69 18.22
CA ASN A 233 1.85 -1.75 19.14
C ASN A 233 1.10 -0.41 19.29
N THR A 234 1.82 0.71 19.19
CA THR A 234 1.17 2.04 19.18
C THR A 234 0.33 2.23 17.93
N PHE A 235 0.85 1.85 16.75
CA PHE A 235 0.08 1.85 15.51
C PHE A 235 -1.14 0.93 15.61
N ASP A 236 -0.95 -0.31 16.12
CA ASP A 236 -2.01 -1.32 16.30
C ASP A 236 -3.19 -0.80 17.12
N HIS A 237 -2.91 -0.14 18.25
CA HIS A 237 -3.93 0.50 19.07
C HIS A 237 -4.60 1.68 18.38
N GLN A 238 -3.87 2.47 17.59
CA GLN A 238 -4.44 3.64 16.92
C GLN A 238 -5.35 3.24 15.74
N ILE A 239 -5.00 2.20 14.98
CA ILE A 239 -5.89 1.67 13.94
C ILE A 239 -7.13 1.02 14.56
N GLN A 240 -7.01 0.35 15.71
CA GLN A 240 -8.15 -0.16 16.47
C GLN A 240 -9.12 0.97 16.84
N LYS A 241 -8.61 2.06 17.42
CA LYS A 241 -9.44 3.22 17.78
C LYS A 241 -10.15 3.85 16.57
N LEU A 242 -9.48 3.92 15.42
CA LEU A 242 -10.08 4.43 14.19
C LEU A 242 -11.24 3.53 13.73
N ILE A 243 -11.04 2.21 13.72
CA ILE A 243 -12.09 1.23 13.36
C ILE A 243 -13.26 1.31 14.32
N SER A 244 -13.01 1.32 15.65
CA SER A 244 -14.08 1.45 16.64
C SER A 244 -14.87 2.74 16.47
N TYR A 245 -14.20 3.87 16.19
CA TYR A 245 -14.90 5.12 15.88
C TYR A 245 -15.81 4.97 14.65
N ILE A 246 -15.34 4.34 13.57
CA ILE A 246 -16.11 4.20 12.33
C ILE A 246 -17.27 3.20 12.49
N GLN A 247 -17.10 2.16 13.32
CA GLN A 247 -18.17 1.22 13.68
C GLN A 247 -19.38 1.93 14.29
N ASP A 248 -19.14 3.00 15.04
CA ASP A 248 -20.18 3.82 15.66
C ASP A 248 -20.80 4.85 14.68
N THR A 249 -20.35 4.89 13.42
CA THR A 249 -20.91 5.77 12.38
C THR A 249 -21.85 5.02 11.45
N ASN A 250 -22.89 5.72 10.97
CA ASN A 250 -23.82 5.19 9.95
C ASN A 250 -23.29 5.30 8.50
N LYS A 251 -22.04 5.76 8.31
CA LYS A 251 -21.47 5.98 6.97
C LYS A 251 -20.75 4.70 6.50
N PRO A 252 -21.11 4.12 5.33
CA PRO A 252 -20.41 2.96 4.78
C PRO A 252 -18.93 3.31 4.59
N THR A 253 -18.03 2.51 5.13
CA THR A 253 -16.60 2.79 5.14
C THR A 253 -15.81 1.51 4.95
N LEU A 254 -14.82 1.55 4.05
CA LEU A 254 -13.83 0.51 3.82
C LEU A 254 -12.45 1.04 4.20
N ILE A 255 -11.70 0.24 4.97
CA ILE A 255 -10.33 0.52 5.37
C ILE A 255 -9.44 -0.61 4.86
N PHE A 256 -8.39 -0.27 4.11
CA PHE A 256 -7.32 -1.18 3.74
C PHE A 256 -6.04 -0.78 4.46
N VAL A 257 -5.44 -1.69 5.22
CA VAL A 257 -4.21 -1.46 5.98
C VAL A 257 -3.15 -2.45 5.54
N PHE A 258 -1.95 -1.97 5.25
CA PHE A 258 -0.83 -2.82 4.85
C PHE A 258 0.51 -2.23 5.27
N GLY A 259 1.48 -3.10 5.56
CA GLY A 259 2.88 -2.70 5.74
C GLY A 259 3.57 -2.45 4.39
N ASP A 260 4.35 -1.38 4.25
CA ASP A 260 5.00 -1.05 2.98
C ASP A 260 6.30 -1.81 2.74
N HIS A 261 7.06 -2.11 3.80
CA HIS A 261 8.22 -2.97 3.80
C HIS A 261 8.61 -3.42 5.21
N VAL A 262 9.49 -4.41 5.30
CA VAL A 262 10.17 -4.78 6.53
C VAL A 262 11.23 -3.71 6.89
N PRO A 263 11.51 -3.41 8.17
CA PRO A 263 12.49 -2.40 8.56
C PRO A 263 13.91 -2.68 8.05
N ASN A 264 14.70 -1.62 7.94
CA ASN A 264 16.12 -1.75 7.58
C ASN A 264 16.89 -2.50 8.68
N GLU A 265 17.63 -3.54 8.31
CA GLU A 265 18.48 -4.31 9.22
C GLU A 265 19.46 -3.45 10.03
N ASN A 266 19.94 -2.33 9.48
CA ASN A 266 20.83 -1.42 10.19
C ASN A 266 20.14 -0.71 11.37
N TYR A 267 18.84 -0.46 11.27
CA TYR A 267 18.06 0.12 12.36
C TYR A 267 17.78 -0.90 13.46
N LEU A 268 17.56 -2.17 13.09
CA LEU A 268 17.38 -3.27 14.04
C LEU A 268 18.69 -3.85 14.58
N LYS A 269 19.84 -3.51 13.96
CA LYS A 269 21.13 -4.17 14.19
C LYS A 269 21.05 -5.70 14.05
N LEU A 270 20.19 -6.15 13.14
CA LEU A 270 19.82 -7.54 12.97
C LEU A 270 19.65 -7.85 11.48
N SER A 271 20.44 -8.78 10.94
CA SER A 271 20.23 -9.30 9.59
C SER A 271 18.96 -10.15 9.58
N LEU A 272 17.84 -9.58 9.15
CA LEU A 272 16.58 -10.32 9.06
C LEU A 272 16.64 -11.46 8.03
N LYS A 273 17.59 -11.39 7.09
CA LYS A 273 17.85 -12.45 6.12
C LYS A 273 18.49 -13.67 6.76
N ASP A 274 19.44 -13.48 7.67
CA ASP A 274 20.12 -14.59 8.35
C ASP A 274 19.15 -15.39 9.24
N TYR A 275 18.11 -14.72 9.76
CA TYR A 275 17.06 -15.35 10.56
C TYR A 275 15.88 -15.87 9.74
N SER A 276 15.75 -15.46 8.47
CA SER A 276 14.77 -16.03 7.57
C SER A 276 15.33 -17.26 6.88
N LYS A 277 14.58 -18.36 6.89
CA LYS A 277 14.92 -19.56 6.10
C LYS A 277 14.78 -19.35 4.59
N ASN A 278 14.08 -18.28 4.17
CA ASN A 278 13.86 -17.92 2.77
C ASN A 278 14.05 -16.40 2.58
N GLU A 279 14.98 -16.00 1.70
CA GLU A 279 15.26 -14.59 1.38
C GLU A 279 14.02 -13.82 0.90
N GLU A 280 12.99 -14.50 0.42
CA GLU A 280 11.74 -13.88 -0.04
C GLU A 280 10.85 -13.37 1.11
N GLU A 281 11.01 -13.89 2.34
CA GLU A 281 10.17 -13.49 3.47
C GLU A 281 10.37 -12.02 3.87
N VAL A 282 11.53 -11.43 3.59
CA VAL A 282 11.76 -10.00 3.90
C VAL A 282 11.01 -9.05 2.95
N PHE A 283 10.42 -9.59 1.88
CA PHE A 283 9.55 -8.86 0.94
C PHE A 283 8.06 -9.15 1.19
N LYS A 284 7.75 -9.69 2.36
CA LYS A 284 6.38 -10.00 2.77
C LYS A 284 5.98 -9.14 3.95
N THR A 285 4.81 -8.49 3.85
CA THR A 285 4.24 -7.68 4.92
C THR A 285 2.78 -8.04 5.16
N PRO A 286 2.28 -7.85 6.39
CA PRO A 286 0.90 -8.19 6.70
C PRO A 286 -0.05 -7.11 6.16
N TRP A 287 -1.27 -7.52 5.84
CA TRP A 287 -2.36 -6.62 5.43
C TRP A 287 -3.72 -7.12 5.93
N PHE A 288 -4.68 -6.21 6.07
CA PHE A 288 -6.09 -6.55 6.21
C PHE A 288 -7.00 -5.51 5.55
N ILE A 289 -8.21 -5.91 5.21
CA ILE A 289 -9.32 -5.03 4.86
C ILE A 289 -10.40 -5.17 5.92
N TRP A 290 -10.92 -4.04 6.38
CA TRP A 290 -12.08 -3.97 7.25
C TRP A 290 -13.14 -3.08 6.60
N ALA A 291 -14.41 -3.45 6.73
CA ALA A 291 -15.52 -2.63 6.29
C ALA A 291 -16.74 -2.84 7.20
N ASN A 292 -17.56 -1.81 7.37
CA ASN A 292 -18.86 -1.92 8.05
C ASN A 292 -20.01 -2.32 7.10
N PHE A 293 -19.66 -2.93 5.97
CA PHE A 293 -20.57 -3.50 4.99
C PHE A 293 -19.93 -4.76 4.36
N PRO A 294 -20.72 -5.66 3.75
CA PRO A 294 -20.17 -6.87 3.12
C PRO A 294 -19.18 -6.54 2.00
N VAL A 295 -17.99 -7.14 2.06
CA VAL A 295 -16.94 -7.00 1.04
C VAL A 295 -16.57 -8.35 0.44
N GLU A 296 -16.30 -8.36 -0.87
CA GLU A 296 -15.78 -9.52 -1.59
C GLU A 296 -14.27 -9.35 -1.80
N ILE A 297 -13.50 -10.23 -1.17
CA ILE A 297 -12.04 -10.26 -1.32
C ILE A 297 -11.62 -11.64 -1.82
N ASN A 298 -11.30 -11.70 -3.11
CA ASN A 298 -10.81 -12.91 -3.74
C ASN A 298 -9.29 -12.96 -3.67
N ASN A 299 -8.74 -14.15 -3.38
CA ASN A 299 -7.31 -14.45 -3.31
C ASN A 299 -6.53 -13.58 -2.30
N LYS A 300 -6.24 -14.14 -1.13
CA LYS A 300 -5.55 -13.45 -0.03
C LYS A 300 -4.05 -13.22 -0.28
N THR A 301 -3.50 -13.83 -1.33
CA THR A 301 -2.11 -13.69 -1.76
C THR A 301 -2.07 -13.15 -3.19
N LYS A 302 -1.71 -11.87 -3.36
CA LYS A 302 -1.60 -11.19 -4.65
C LYS A 302 -0.69 -9.97 -4.54
N SER A 303 -0.19 -9.48 -5.67
CA SER A 303 0.63 -8.27 -5.72
C SER A 303 -0.15 -7.01 -5.34
N LEU A 304 0.52 -6.08 -4.66
CA LEU A 304 -0.07 -4.87 -4.11
C LEU A 304 -0.81 -4.02 -5.16
N ASN A 305 -0.29 -3.97 -6.39
CA ASN A 305 -0.91 -3.25 -7.50
C ASN A 305 -2.37 -3.67 -7.78
N TYR A 306 -2.74 -4.91 -7.49
CA TYR A 306 -4.08 -5.43 -7.75
C TYR A 306 -5.12 -5.11 -6.66
N PHE A 307 -4.71 -4.60 -5.50
CA PHE A 307 -5.65 -4.21 -4.43
C PHE A 307 -6.46 -2.96 -4.79
N SER A 308 -5.91 -2.09 -5.64
CA SER A 308 -6.63 -0.92 -6.17
C SER A 308 -7.95 -1.33 -6.85
N ILE A 309 -7.90 -2.41 -7.63
CA ILE A 309 -9.05 -2.98 -8.33
C ILE A 309 -10.06 -3.55 -7.34
N ASP A 310 -9.60 -4.29 -6.31
CA ASP A 310 -10.51 -4.90 -5.35
C ASP A 310 -11.23 -3.85 -4.50
N ILE A 311 -10.54 -2.76 -4.13
CA ILE A 311 -11.14 -1.61 -3.46
C ILE A 311 -12.19 -0.95 -4.36
N LEU A 312 -11.85 -0.64 -5.61
CA LEU A 312 -12.79 -0.03 -6.55
C LEU A 312 -13.99 -0.92 -6.83
N ARG A 313 -13.80 -2.25 -6.91
CA ARG A 313 -14.87 -3.22 -7.08
C ARG A 313 -15.86 -3.21 -5.92
N ASN A 314 -15.34 -3.18 -4.69
CA ASN A 314 -16.18 -3.11 -3.50
C ASN A 314 -16.87 -1.73 -3.34
N SER A 315 -16.30 -0.66 -3.89
CA SER A 315 -16.92 0.67 -3.85
C SER A 315 -17.96 0.91 -4.95
N PHE A 316 -17.69 0.44 -6.18
CA PHE A 316 -18.43 0.85 -7.38
C PHE A 316 -18.77 -0.29 -8.35
N GLY A 317 -18.39 -1.53 -8.06
CA GLY A 317 -18.45 -2.64 -9.02
C GLY A 317 -17.37 -2.51 -10.10
N ASN A 318 -17.62 -2.97 -11.33
CA ASN A 318 -16.56 -3.08 -12.36
C ASN A 318 -16.34 -1.81 -13.21
N ASP A 319 -16.69 -0.62 -12.70
CA ASP A 319 -16.56 0.67 -13.38
C ASP A 319 -15.28 1.42 -12.93
N TYR A 320 -14.12 1.02 -13.48
CA TYR A 320 -12.80 1.57 -13.12
C TYR A 320 -11.82 1.83 -14.29
N ASN A 321 -12.32 1.93 -15.52
CA ASN A 321 -11.61 2.43 -16.70
C ASN A 321 -10.29 1.68 -17.00
N HIS A 322 -9.15 2.36 -16.95
CA HIS A 322 -7.83 1.81 -17.30
C HIS A 322 -7.44 0.57 -16.47
N LEU A 323 -7.93 0.46 -15.24
CA LEU A 323 -7.69 -0.69 -14.38
C LEU A 323 -8.44 -1.95 -14.85
N GLU A 324 -9.43 -1.84 -15.74
CA GLU A 324 -10.11 -2.99 -16.34
C GLU A 324 -9.16 -3.81 -17.20
N LEU A 325 -8.25 -3.17 -17.92
CA LEU A 325 -7.23 -3.90 -18.70
C LEU A 325 -6.28 -4.66 -17.79
N ILE A 326 -5.90 -4.04 -16.67
CA ILE A 326 -5.04 -4.65 -15.66
C ILE A 326 -5.76 -5.79 -14.92
N ASP A 327 -7.05 -5.64 -14.64
CA ASP A 327 -7.90 -6.66 -14.02
C ASP A 327 -8.12 -7.88 -14.92
N GLU A 328 -8.20 -7.70 -16.24
CA GLU A 328 -8.20 -8.85 -17.15
C GLU A 328 -6.89 -9.61 -17.12
N ILE A 329 -5.75 -8.92 -17.08
CA ILE A 329 -4.43 -9.56 -17.00
C ILE A 329 -4.27 -10.27 -15.65
N LYS A 330 -4.77 -9.69 -14.55
CA LYS A 330 -4.74 -10.26 -13.19
C LYS A 330 -5.31 -11.67 -13.12
N LYS A 331 -6.31 -12.02 -13.94
CA LYS A 331 -6.96 -13.34 -13.93
C LYS A 331 -5.99 -14.47 -14.29
N ASP A 332 -5.13 -14.21 -15.27
CA ASP A 332 -4.14 -15.17 -15.74
C ASP A 332 -2.76 -14.94 -15.09
N LEU A 333 -2.55 -13.78 -14.45
CA LEU A 333 -1.29 -13.37 -13.83
C LEU A 333 -1.53 -12.66 -12.48
N PRO A 334 -1.93 -13.40 -11.42
CA PRO A 334 -2.36 -12.82 -10.14
C PRO A 334 -1.23 -12.27 -9.26
N VAL A 335 0.02 -12.62 -9.57
CA VAL A 335 1.23 -12.13 -8.91
C VAL A 335 2.15 -11.55 -9.98
N PHE A 336 2.55 -10.29 -9.83
CA PHE A 336 3.40 -9.55 -10.77
C PHE A 336 4.29 -8.55 -10.00
N SER A 337 5.27 -9.06 -9.25
CA SER A 337 6.15 -8.27 -8.36
C SER A 337 7.65 -8.43 -8.66
N TYR A 338 8.42 -7.42 -8.23
CA TYR A 338 9.86 -7.25 -8.49
C TYR A 338 10.77 -8.41 -8.02
N PHE A 339 10.42 -9.10 -6.92
CA PHE A 339 11.26 -10.18 -6.39
C PHE A 339 10.83 -11.56 -6.87
N LYS A 340 11.86 -12.33 -7.27
CA LYS A 340 11.87 -13.74 -7.71
C LYS A 340 10.48 -14.36 -7.76
N LEU A 341 10.02 -14.52 -9.01
CA LEU A 341 9.09 -15.54 -9.47
C LEU A 341 8.57 -16.40 -8.30
N ASP A 342 7.46 -15.98 -7.69
CA ASP A 342 6.68 -16.87 -6.82
C ASP A 342 6.61 -18.24 -7.53
N ASN A 343 6.61 -19.36 -6.81
CA ASN A 343 6.60 -20.67 -7.45
C ASN A 343 5.43 -20.79 -8.45
N ASN A 344 4.30 -20.14 -8.16
CA ASN A 344 3.18 -19.96 -9.10
C ASN A 344 3.56 -19.29 -10.43
N TYR A 345 4.47 -18.33 -10.42
CA TYR A 345 4.96 -17.61 -11.60
C TYR A 345 5.91 -18.48 -12.44
N LYS A 346 6.74 -19.32 -11.79
CA LYS A 346 7.54 -20.34 -12.48
C LYS A 346 6.65 -21.42 -13.07
N ASP A 347 5.60 -21.82 -12.35
CA ASP A 347 4.64 -22.82 -12.80
C ASP A 347 3.91 -22.30 -14.05
N ILE A 348 3.34 -21.08 -14.02
CA ILE A 348 2.71 -20.44 -15.20
C ILE A 348 3.70 -20.28 -16.37
N LEU A 349 4.92 -19.80 -16.10
CA LEU A 349 5.96 -19.64 -17.13
C LEU A 349 6.36 -21.00 -17.74
N SER A 350 6.38 -22.07 -16.93
CA SER A 350 6.76 -23.42 -17.36
C SER A 350 5.64 -24.10 -18.15
N GLU A 351 4.38 -23.89 -17.79
CA GLU A 351 3.21 -24.51 -18.42
C GLU A 351 2.86 -23.84 -19.76
N ASN A 352 2.94 -22.50 -19.85
CA ASN A 352 2.59 -21.79 -21.08
C ASN A 352 3.43 -20.52 -21.31
N PRO A 353 4.71 -20.65 -21.69
CA PRO A 353 5.65 -19.52 -21.81
C PRO A 353 5.22 -18.47 -22.86
N LYS A 354 4.51 -18.89 -23.91
CA LYS A 354 4.02 -17.98 -24.95
C LYS A 354 2.87 -17.12 -24.45
N GLN A 355 1.90 -17.70 -23.74
CA GLN A 355 0.79 -16.95 -23.15
C GLN A 355 1.32 -15.96 -22.11
N PHE A 356 2.26 -16.41 -21.28
CA PHE A 356 2.92 -15.56 -20.30
C PHE A 356 3.59 -14.32 -20.95
N GLU A 357 4.40 -14.52 -21.98
CA GLU A 357 5.10 -13.41 -22.64
C GLU A 357 4.12 -12.44 -23.32
N ASP A 358 3.00 -12.94 -23.86
CA ASP A 358 1.96 -12.07 -24.41
C ASP A 358 1.28 -11.22 -23.32
N LEU A 359 0.90 -11.82 -22.18
CA LEU A 359 0.32 -11.10 -21.04
C LEU A 359 1.29 -10.05 -20.49
N LYS A 360 2.56 -10.40 -20.31
CA LYS A 360 3.62 -9.48 -19.89
C LYS A 360 3.77 -8.33 -20.88
N ASN A 361 3.85 -8.59 -22.19
CA ASN A 361 3.95 -7.55 -23.21
C ASN A 361 2.72 -6.63 -23.25
N ARG A 362 1.50 -7.16 -23.01
CA ARG A 362 0.28 -6.35 -22.88
C ARG A 362 0.39 -5.41 -21.68
N TYR A 363 0.76 -5.94 -20.52
CA TYR A 363 0.93 -5.15 -19.29
C TYR A 363 1.99 -4.05 -19.48
N GLU A 364 3.17 -4.41 -19.97
CA GLU A 364 4.26 -3.47 -20.27
C GLU A 364 3.80 -2.36 -21.22
N SER A 365 3.03 -2.71 -22.26
CA SER A 365 2.52 -1.73 -23.23
C SER A 365 1.52 -0.76 -22.61
N ILE A 366 0.64 -1.23 -21.73
CA ILE A 366 -0.31 -0.39 -20.99
C ILE A 366 0.43 0.56 -20.05
N GLN A 367 1.35 0.03 -19.24
CA GLN A 367 2.15 0.82 -18.32
C GLN A 367 3.00 1.85 -19.07
N TYR A 368 3.62 1.46 -20.19
CA TYR A 368 4.39 2.37 -21.02
C TYR A 368 3.50 3.49 -21.58
N ASP A 369 2.31 3.18 -22.14
CA ASP A 369 1.37 4.19 -22.66
C ASP A 369 1.00 5.23 -21.60
N ILE A 370 0.72 4.75 -20.37
CA ILE A 370 0.29 5.59 -19.24
C ILE A 370 1.42 6.52 -18.77
N LEU A 371 2.62 5.99 -18.54
CA LEU A 371 3.72 6.72 -17.91
C LEU A 371 4.55 7.53 -18.90
N HIS A 372 4.91 6.93 -20.04
CA HIS A 372 5.91 7.48 -20.97
C HIS A 372 5.40 7.70 -22.39
N GLY A 373 4.28 7.06 -22.76
CA GLY A 373 3.69 7.12 -24.09
C GLY A 373 2.72 8.29 -24.28
N GLU A 374 1.81 8.15 -25.22
CA GLU A 374 0.88 9.21 -25.66
C GLU A 374 -0.46 9.16 -24.92
N GLN A 375 -0.60 8.27 -23.93
CA GLN A 375 -1.83 8.02 -23.18
C GLN A 375 -3.02 7.74 -24.11
N TYR A 376 -2.82 6.90 -25.13
CA TYR A 376 -3.88 6.48 -26.04
C TYR A 376 -5.03 5.77 -25.31
N LEU A 377 -4.77 5.14 -24.17
CA LEU A 377 -5.79 4.51 -23.35
C LEU A 377 -6.80 5.52 -22.77
N LEU A 378 -6.34 6.74 -22.48
CA LEU A 378 -7.12 7.79 -21.83
C LEU A 378 -7.87 8.70 -22.82
N LYS A 379 -7.56 8.58 -24.11
CA LYS A 379 -8.24 9.22 -25.24
C LYS A 379 -9.30 8.27 -25.78
#